data_AF-A0A3C0HSB8-F1
#
_entry.id   AF-A0A3C0HSB8-F1
#
_cell.length_a   1.000
_cell.length_b   1.000
_cell.length_c   1.000
_cell.angle_alpha   90.00
_cell.angle_beta   90.00
_cell.angle_gamma   90.00
#
_symmetry.space_group_name_H-M   'P 1'
#
loop_
_entity.id
_entity.type
_entity.pdbx_description
1 polymer ?
#
loop_
_entity_poly.entity_id
_entity_poly.type
_entity_poly.pdbx_seq_one_letter_code
_entity_poly.pdbx_strand_id
1 'polypeptide(L)'
;WVVDPAKWPAGLDPLIAHVRGLGMEFGLWVEPEMISPDSELFRAHPDWGLVDPHHDPVRARHQLVLDLTNPGAFEHIRQSLCSL
;
A
#
# COMPACT_ATOMS: atom_id res chain seq x y z
N TRP A 1 -0.91 -3.71 -1.12
CA TRP A 1 -2.01 -3.13 -0.31
C TRP A 1 -3.03 -4.21 -0.03
N VAL A 2 -3.03 -4.80 1.17
CA VAL A 2 -3.88 -5.94 1.52
C VAL A 2 -4.59 -5.69 2.85
N VAL A 3 -5.75 -6.30 3.04
CA VAL A 3 -6.51 -6.20 4.29
C VAL A 3 -5.73 -6.91 5.39
N ASP A 4 -5.60 -6.28 6.56
CA ASP A 4 -5.03 -6.89 7.76
C ASP A 4 -6.00 -7.92 8.34
N PRO A 5 -5.71 -9.24 8.25
CA PRO A 5 -6.64 -10.28 8.69
C PRO A 5 -6.72 -10.39 10.22
N ALA A 6 -5.76 -9.85 10.97
CA ALA A 6 -5.82 -9.84 12.42
C ALA A 6 -6.88 -8.85 12.93
N LYS A 7 -7.05 -7.72 12.23
CA LYS A 7 -8.10 -6.73 12.52
C LYS A 7 -9.42 -7.06 11.85
N TRP A 8 -9.36 -7.60 10.63
CA TRP A 8 -10.52 -7.87 9.77
C TRP A 8 -10.53 -9.33 9.32
N PRO A 9 -10.82 -10.29 10.22
CA PRO A 9 -10.72 -11.71 9.92
C PRO A 9 -11.71 -12.19 8.84
N ALA A 10 -12.81 -11.45 8.63
CA ALA A 10 -13.79 -11.70 7.58
C ALA A 10 -13.63 -10.75 6.38
N GLY A 11 -12.49 -10.08 6.24
CA GLY A 11 -12.29 -9.02 5.26
C GLY A 11 -13.09 -7.76 5.58
N LEU A 12 -13.19 -6.84 4.60
CA LEU A 12 -13.92 -5.59 4.74
C LEU A 12 -15.40 -5.70 4.35
N ASP A 13 -15.82 -6.79 3.71
CA ASP A 13 -17.20 -6.97 3.19
C ASP A 13 -18.28 -6.73 4.25
N PRO A 14 -18.18 -7.22 5.50
CA PRO A 14 -19.20 -6.95 6.51
C PRO A 14 -19.33 -5.46 6.86
N LEU A 15 -18.20 -4.73 6.92
CA LEU A 15 -18.19 -3.30 7.17
C LEU A 15 -18.82 -2.53 5.99
N ILE A 16 -18.41 -2.88 4.77
CA ILE A 16 -18.94 -2.27 3.55
C ILE A 16 -20.46 -2.49 3.44
N ALA A 17 -20.92 -3.70 3.72
CA ALA A 17 -22.34 -4.04 3.72
C ALA A 17 -23.11 -3.26 4.79
N HIS A 18 -22.55 -3.11 5.98
CA HIS A 18 -23.17 -2.33 7.05
C HIS A 18 -23.31 -0.85 6.67
N VAL A 19 -22.24 -0.23 6.16
CA VAL A 19 -22.23 1.18 5.71
C VAL A 19 -23.27 1.40 4.61
N ARG A 20 -23.27 0.54 3.58
CA ARG A 20 -24.24 0.61 2.48
C ARG A 20 -25.68 0.35 2.94
N GLY A 21 -25.88 -0.55 3.91
CA GLY A 21 -27.18 -0.82 4.52
C GLY A 21 -27.78 0.38 5.25
N LEU A 22 -26.94 1.34 5.67
CA LEU A 22 -27.35 2.62 6.25
C LEU A 22 -27.58 3.72 5.20
N GLY A 23 -27.50 3.40 3.90
CA GLY A 23 -27.68 4.35 2.80
C GLY A 23 -26.48 5.27 2.56
N MET A 24 -25.29 4.91 3.05
CA MET A 24 -24.06 5.67 2.86
C MET A 24 -23.15 5.04 1.80
N GLU A 25 -22.25 5.85 1.26
CA GLU A 25 -21.13 5.38 0.43
C GLU A 25 -19.95 4.96 1.29
N PHE A 26 -19.16 3.99 0.80
CA PHE A 26 -17.94 3.53 1.46
C PHE A 26 -16.72 3.99 0.66
N GLY A 27 -15.82 4.71 1.33
CA GLY A 27 -14.51 5.08 0.80
C GLY A 27 -13.39 4.35 1.54
N LEU A 28 -12.30 4.05 0.84
CA LEU A 28 -11.12 3.43 1.41
C LEU A 28 -9.91 4.35 1.19
N TRP A 29 -9.11 4.54 2.23
CA TRP A 29 -7.86 5.28 2.15
C TRP A 29 -6.72 4.38 1.68
N VAL A 30 -5.87 4.90 0.79
CA VAL A 30 -4.64 4.27 0.30
C VAL A 30 -3.55 5.34 0.10
N GLU A 31 -2.28 4.95 0.13
CA GLU A 31 -1.13 5.84 -0.14
C GLU A 31 -0.13 5.16 -1.09
N PRO A 32 -0.52 4.89 -2.36
CA PRO A 32 0.14 3.94 -3.26
C PRO A 32 1.57 4.31 -3.67
N GLU A 33 1.96 5.57 -3.49
CA GLU A 33 3.26 6.13 -3.86
C GLU A 33 4.34 5.90 -2.80
N MET A 34 3.99 5.36 -1.63
CA MET A 34 4.89 5.24 -0.49
C MET A 34 5.24 3.79 -0.18
N ILE A 35 6.43 3.61 0.39
CA ILE A 35 6.94 2.32 0.86
C ILE A 35 7.62 2.49 2.22
N SER A 36 7.22 1.66 3.18
CA SER A 36 7.84 1.63 4.50
C SER A 36 9.05 0.68 4.49
N PRO A 37 10.21 1.06 5.06
CA PRO A 37 11.36 0.17 5.18
C PRO A 37 11.05 -1.11 5.97
N ASP A 38 10.12 -1.05 6.93
CA ASP A 38 9.57 -2.22 7.61
C ASP A 38 8.26 -2.69 6.95
N SER A 39 8.35 -3.13 5.70
CA SER A 39 7.25 -3.75 4.99
C SER A 39 7.73 -5.01 4.26
N GLU A 40 6.82 -5.95 4.02
CA GLU A 40 7.13 -7.12 3.19
C GLU A 40 7.53 -6.72 1.77
N LEU A 41 6.89 -5.67 1.23
CA LEU A 41 7.20 -5.14 -0.10
C LEU A 41 8.66 -4.67 -0.19
N PHE A 42 9.14 -3.89 0.79
CA PHE A 42 10.52 -3.39 0.79
C PHE A 42 11.53 -4.51 1.05
N ARG A 43 11.19 -5.50 1.90
CA ARG A 43 12.04 -6.67 2.12
C ARG A 43 12.19 -7.52 0.84
N ALA A 44 11.13 -7.66 0.05
CA ALA A 44 11.15 -8.40 -1.21
C ALA A 44 11.82 -7.63 -2.35
N HIS A 45 11.64 -6.30 -2.38
CA HIS A 45 12.10 -5.42 -3.44
C HIS A 45 12.74 -4.15 -2.86
N PRO A 46 13.93 -4.25 -2.25
CA PRO A 46 14.61 -3.08 -1.68
C PRO A 46 15.01 -2.05 -2.74
N ASP A 47 15.14 -2.50 -4.00
CA ASP A 47 15.43 -1.68 -5.18
C ASP A 47 14.24 -0.83 -5.65
N TRP A 48 13.03 -1.05 -5.12
CA TRP A 48 11.86 -0.25 -5.48
C TRP A 48 11.73 1.03 -4.66
N GLY A 49 12.53 1.24 -3.62
CA GLY A 49 12.60 2.52 -2.93
C GLY A 49 13.32 3.56 -3.80
N LEU A 50 12.77 4.77 -3.90
CA LEU A 50 13.43 5.89 -4.54
C LEU A 50 14.56 6.41 -3.63
N VAL A 51 15.74 5.79 -3.76
CA VAL A 51 16.93 6.09 -2.94
C VAL A 51 18.16 6.27 -3.83
N ASP A 52 19.08 7.12 -3.38
CA ASP A 52 20.39 7.25 -4.00
C ASP A 52 21.34 6.19 -3.39
N PRO A 53 21.98 5.33 -4.19
CA PRO A 53 22.88 4.29 -3.69
C PRO A 53 24.13 4.84 -2.97
N HIS A 54 24.46 6.12 -3.14
CA HIS A 54 25.63 6.75 -2.54
C HIS A 54 25.33 7.51 -1.25
N HIS A 55 24.05 7.63 -0.86
CA HIS A 55 23.63 8.40 0.30
C HIS A 55 22.68 7.60 1.18
N ASP A 56 22.66 7.94 2.47
CA ASP A 56 21.67 7.36 3.37
C ASP A 56 20.25 7.79 2.94
N PRO A 57 19.26 6.87 2.94
CA PRO A 57 17.89 7.20 2.55
C PRO A 57 17.28 8.28 3.44
N VAL A 58 16.90 9.40 2.85
CA VAL A 58 16.15 10.45 3.55
C VAL A 58 14.71 9.99 3.71
N ARG A 59 14.25 9.92 4.96
CA ARG A 59 12.88 9.51 5.30
C ARG A 59 12.06 10.71 5.73
N ALA A 60 10.81 10.76 5.29
CA ALA A 60 9.78 11.65 5.81
C ALA A 60 8.66 10.79 6.39
N ARG A 61 8.13 11.11 7.58
CA ARG A 61 7.09 10.31 8.25
C ARG A 61 7.43 8.81 8.36
N HIS A 62 8.72 8.49 8.55
CA HIS A 62 9.26 7.13 8.63
C HIS A 62 9.14 6.25 7.37
N GLN A 63 8.77 6.83 6.22
CA GLN A 63 8.62 6.13 4.95
C GLN A 63 9.56 6.67 3.87
N LEU A 64 9.66 5.92 2.77
CA LEU A 64 10.32 6.29 1.52
C LEU A 64 9.25 6.43 0.42
N VAL A 65 9.62 7.11 -0.66
CA VAL A 65 8.82 7.11 -1.90
C VAL A 65 9.14 5.85 -2.68
N LEU A 66 8.12 5.23 -3.27
CA LEU A 66 8.25 4.10 -4.19
C LEU A 66 8.63 4.63 -5.58
N ASP A 67 9.61 4.01 -6.23
CA ASP A 67 9.98 4.33 -7.61
C ASP A 67 8.95 3.73 -8.59
N LEU A 68 7.91 4.50 -8.89
CA LEU A 68 6.88 4.11 -9.87
C LEU A 68 7.37 4.16 -11.33
N THR A 69 8.61 4.58 -11.60
CA THR A 69 9.21 4.44 -12.93
C THR A 69 9.73 3.02 -13.17
N ASN A 70 9.98 2.26 -12.09
CA ASN A 70 10.26 0.83 -12.16
C ASN A 70 8.98 0.08 -12.60
N PRO A 71 8.99 -0.63 -13.76
CA PRO A 71 7.78 -1.30 -14.27
C PRO A 71 7.20 -2.35 -13.32
N GLY A 72 8.05 -3.02 -12.52
CA GLY A 72 7.62 -4.00 -11.52
C GLY A 72 6.87 -3.35 -10.36
N ALA A 73 7.39 -2.24 -9.85
CA ALA A 73 6.74 -1.48 -8.78
C ALA A 73 5.39 -0.91 -9.24
N PHE A 74 5.35 -0.31 -10.43
CA PHE A 74 4.11 0.20 -11.01
C PHE A 74 3.06 -0.89 -11.16
N GLU A 75 3.43 -2.03 -11.75
CA GLU A 75 2.50 -3.14 -11.98
C GLU A 75 1.98 -3.73 -10.66
N HIS A 76 2.84 -3.87 -9.64
CA HIS A 76 2.42 -4.33 -8.31
C HIS A 76 1.36 -3.42 -7.67
N ILE A 77 1.57 -2.11 -7.74
CA ILE A 77 0.62 -1.13 -7.20
C ILE A 77 -0.68 -1.14 -8.01
N ARG A 78 -0.58 -1.14 -9.35
CA ARG A 78 -1.74 -1.21 -10.24
C ARG A 78 -2.59 -2.45 -9.94
N GLN A 79 -1.97 -3.62 -9.84
CA GLN A 79 -2.67 -4.86 -9.49
C GLN A 79 -3.32 -4.76 -8.10
N SER A 80 -2.58 -4.27 -7.10
CA SER A 80 -3.09 -4.11 -5.72
C SER A 80 -4.34 -3.22 -5.65
N LEU A 81 -4.39 -2.14 -6.45
CA LEU A 81 -5.53 -1.23 -6.45
C LEU A 81 -6.70 -1.75 -7.29
N CYS A 82 -6.43 -2.45 -8.39
CA CYS A 82 -7.48 -3.02 -9.25
C CYS A 82 -8.06 -4.34 -8.74
N SER A 83 -7.40 -5.01 -7.78
CA SER A 83 -7.89 -6.24 -7.15
C SER A 83 -8.82 -6.00 -5.94
N LEU A 84 -8.97 -4.74 -5.53
CA LEU A 84 -9.91 -4.30 -4.48
C LEU A 84 -11.30 -4.07 -5.08
#